data_AF-E8R7W8-F1
#
_entry.id   AF-E8R7W8-F1
#
_cell.length_a   1.000
_cell.length_b   1.000
_cell.length_c   1.000
_cell.angle_alpha   90.00
_cell.angle_beta   90.00
_cell.angle_gamma   90.00
#
_symmetry.space_group_name_H-M   'P 1'
#
loop_
_entity.id
_entity.type
_entity.pdbx_description
1 polymer ?
#
loop_
_entity_poly.entity_id
_entity_poly.type
_entity_poly.pdbx_seq_one_letter_code
_entity_poly.pdbx_strand_id
1 'polypeptide(L)'
;MIRLIVNVYFASDEYRVEVNRYSSEGRLEGSQVYNGVKQLVLSGVTARVNRQLQNDPWSIIIEAVDPVVDVKEGGLLYIREAGGRQC
;
A
#
# COMPACT_ATOMS: atom_id res chain seq x y z
N MET A 1 3.53 12.22 10.68
CA MET A 1 3.79 11.49 9.43
C MET A 1 3.49 10.03 9.69
N ILE A 2 2.52 9.49 8.97
CA ILE A 2 2.07 8.11 9.07
C ILE A 2 2.96 7.26 8.17
N ARG A 3 3.26 6.04 8.61
CA ARG A 3 3.97 5.05 7.79
C ARG A 3 3.02 3.93 7.43
N LEU A 4 2.94 3.60 6.14
CA LEU A 4 2.30 2.38 5.67
C LEU A 4 3.36 1.39 5.24
N ILE A 5 3.19 0.13 5.64
CA ILE A 5 3.92 -1.00 5.07
C ILE A 5 2.92 -1.81 4.24
N VAL A 6 3.19 -1.89 2.95
CA VAL A 6 2.33 -2.56 1.98
C VAL A 6 3.06 -3.80 1.50
N ASN A 7 2.52 -4.98 1.85
CA ASN A 7 3.05 -6.25 1.37
C ASN A 7 2.20 -6.73 0.19
N VAL A 8 2.84 -6.95 -0.96
CA VAL A 8 2.20 -7.44 -2.18
C VAL A 8 2.60 -8.88 -2.40
N TYR A 9 1.64 -9.78 -2.24
CA TYR A 9 1.79 -11.21 -2.48
C TYR A 9 1.32 -11.54 -3.89
N PHE A 10 2.19 -12.20 -4.65
CA PHE A 10 1.91 -12.62 -6.03
C PHE A 10 1.03 -13.87 -6.04
N ALA A 11 -0.12 -13.80 -6.71
CA ALA A 11 -0.86 -14.97 -7.20
C ALA A 11 -0.91 -14.93 -8.73
N SER A 12 -1.46 -15.96 -9.38
CA SER A 12 -1.37 -16.15 -10.84
C SER A 12 -1.92 -14.97 -11.65
N ASP A 13 -3.10 -14.45 -11.29
CA ASP A 13 -3.79 -13.40 -12.05
C ASP A 13 -4.06 -12.13 -11.24
N GLU A 14 -3.79 -12.17 -9.93
CA GLU A 14 -4.15 -11.13 -8.97
C GLU A 14 -3.11 -11.05 -7.85
N TYR A 15 -3.15 -9.96 -7.10
CA TYR A 15 -2.39 -9.75 -5.89
C TYR A 15 -3.28 -9.87 -4.66
N ARG A 16 -2.71 -10.43 -3.61
CA ARG A 16 -3.17 -10.17 -2.24
C ARG A 16 -2.30 -9.06 -1.67
N VAL A 17 -2.92 -7.94 -1.31
CA VAL A 17 -2.21 -6.77 -0.77
C VAL A 17 -2.59 -6.59 0.69
N GLU A 18 -1.60 -6.60 1.56
CA GLU A 18 -1.77 -6.29 2.98
C GLU A 18 -1.23 -4.88 3.25
N VAL A 19 -2.05 -4.01 3.83
CA VAL A 19 -1.68 -2.65 4.20
C VAL A 19 -1.69 -2.52 5.72
N ASN A 20 -0.51 -2.28 6.27
CA ASN A 20 -0.29 -2.10 7.71
C ASN A 20 0.02 -0.62 8.00
N ARG A 21 -0.78 0.02 8.85
CA ARG A 21 -0.62 1.41 9.28
C ARG A 21 0.13 1.48 10.60
N TYR A 22 1.21 2.25 10.63
CA TYR A 22 2.02 2.46 11.81
C TYR A 22 2.02 3.94 12.22
N SER A 23 1.93 4.15 13.52
CA SER A 23 2.20 5.44 14.18
C SER A 23 3.66 5.86 14.01
N SER A 24 3.97 7.12 14.30
CA SER A 24 5.34 7.64 14.31
C SER A 24 6.25 6.95 15.33
N GLU A 25 5.68 6.31 16.35
CA GLU A 25 6.40 5.52 17.36
C GLU A 25 6.68 4.08 16.91
N GLY A 26 6.25 3.70 15.70
CA GLY A 26 6.42 2.35 15.17
C GLY A 26 5.39 1.34 15.69
N ARG A 27 4.33 1.79 16.37
CA ARG A 27 3.22 0.91 16.79
C ARG A 27 2.23 0.70 15.65
N LEU A 28 1.81 -0.54 15.45
CA LEU A 28 0.76 -0.90 14.49
C LEU A 28 -0.59 -0.35 14.98
N GLU A 29 -1.22 0.50 14.17
CA GLU A 29 -2.53 1.12 14.46
C GLU A 29 -3.67 0.41 13.73
N GLY A 30 -3.38 -0.29 12.63
CA GLY A 30 -4.38 -1.01 11.86
C GLY A 30 -3.76 -1.84 10.75
N SER A 31 -4.46 -2.90 10.37
CA SER A 31 -4.08 -3.80 9.28
C SER A 31 -5.32 -4.11 8.44
N GLN A 32 -5.18 -4.07 7.13
CA GLN A 32 -6.24 -4.44 6.21
C GLN A 32 -5.70 -5.25 5.04
N VAL A 33 -6.43 -6.29 4.67
CA VAL A 33 -6.09 -7.19 3.57
C VAL A 33 -7.07 -6.99 2.43
N TYR A 34 -6.52 -6.82 1.24
CA TYR A 34 -7.24 -6.66 -0.02
C TYR A 34 -6.88 -7.85 -0.92
N ASN A 35 -7.89 -8.65 -1.27
CA ASN A 35 -7.74 -9.75 -2.23
C ASN A 35 -8.25 -9.31 -3.60
N GLY A 36 -7.79 -9.99 -4.65
CA GLY A 36 -8.21 -9.70 -6.02
C GLY A 36 -7.74 -8.36 -6.57
N VAL A 37 -6.62 -7.86 -6.05
CA VAL A 37 -6.04 -6.59 -6.52
C VAL A 37 -5.29 -6.89 -7.81
N LYS A 38 -5.70 -6.29 -8.93
CA LYS A 38 -5.02 -6.44 -10.22
C LYS A 38 -3.93 -5.40 -10.41
N GLN A 39 -4.06 -4.25 -9.76
CA GLN A 39 -3.09 -3.17 -9.85
C GLN A 39 -3.05 -2.35 -8.56
N LEU A 40 -1.84 -2.06 -8.08
CA LEU A 40 -1.59 -1.12 -7.00
C LEU A 40 -1.17 0.24 -7.60
N VAL A 41 -1.87 1.31 -7.24
CA VAL A 41 -1.61 2.67 -7.72
C VAL A 41 -1.19 3.56 -6.57
N LEU A 42 0.03 4.08 -6.63
CA LEU A 42 0.58 5.01 -5.64
C LEU A 42 0.57 6.42 -6.23
N SER A 43 -0.12 7.37 -5.59
CA SER A 43 -0.29 8.73 -6.15
C SER A 43 -0.01 9.81 -5.11
N GLY A 44 0.89 10.74 -5.44
CA GLY A 44 1.23 11.85 -4.53
C GLY A 44 1.90 11.40 -3.23
N VAL A 45 2.53 10.22 -3.22
CA VAL A 45 3.19 9.65 -2.05
C VAL A 45 4.67 9.35 -2.34
N THR A 46 5.49 9.37 -1.29
CA THR A 46 6.87 8.87 -1.38
C THR A 46 6.88 7.41 -0.98
N ALA A 47 7.29 6.53 -1.90
CA ALA A 47 7.38 5.10 -1.68
C ALA A 47 8.84 4.61 -1.78
N ARG A 48 9.23 3.72 -0.88
CA ARG A 48 10.49 2.98 -0.91
C ARG A 48 10.18 1.51 -1.05
N VAL A 49 10.84 0.84 -1.98
CA VAL A 49 10.66 -0.60 -2.19
C VAL A 49 11.88 -1.31 -1.64
N ASN A 50 11.66 -2.27 -0.74
CA ASN A 50 12.75 -3.11 -0.26
C ASN A 50 13.12 -4.14 -1.33
N ARG A 51 14.38 -4.59 -1.31
CA ARG A 51 14.81 -5.70 -2.19
C ARG A 51 13.92 -6.91 -1.94
N GLN A 52 13.31 -7.43 -3.00
CA GLN A 52 12.63 -8.72 -2.94
C GLN A 52 13.67 -9.83 -2.85
N LEU A 53 13.60 -10.63 -1.79
CA LEU A 53 14.28 -11.92 -1.74
C LEU A 53 13.34 -12.98 -2.36
N GLN A 54 13.93 -14.01 -2.95
CA GLN A 54 13.16 -15.01 -3.71
C GLN A 54 12.08 -15.65 -2.81
N ASN A 55 10.83 -15.68 -3.29
CA ASN A 55 9.61 -16.15 -2.60
C ASN A 55 9.00 -15.24 -1.53
N ASP A 56 9.58 -14.07 -1.25
CA ASP A 56 8.98 -13.10 -0.34
C ASP A 56 8.06 -12.11 -1.08
N PRO A 57 7.01 -11.58 -0.40
CA PRO A 57 6.19 -10.51 -0.97
C PRO A 57 7.03 -9.26 -1.24
N TRP A 58 6.57 -8.41 -2.16
CA TRP A 58 7.13 -7.06 -2.26
C TRP A 58 6.67 -6.25 -1.05
N SER A 59 7.62 -5.74 -0.26
CA SER A 59 7.32 -4.80 0.81
C SER A 59 7.63 -3.37 0.33
N ILE A 60 6.59 -2.56 0.29
CA ILE A 60 6.63 -1.15 -0.10
C ILE A 60 6.36 -0.31 1.16
N ILE A 61 7.29 0.56 1.51
CA ILE A 61 7.17 1.49 2.62
C ILE A 61 6.71 2.84 2.07
N ILE A 62 5.60 3.35 2.57
CA ILE A 62 5.03 4.63 2.16
C ILE A 62 5.05 5.57 3.36
N GLU A 63 5.60 6.76 3.18
CA GLU A 63 5.59 7.83 4.17
C GLU A 63 4.68 8.95 3.66
N ALA A 64 3.63 9.26 4.45
CA ALA A 64 2.56 10.18 4.08
C ALA A 64 2.04 10.97 5.29
N VAL A 65 1.44 12.13 5.07
CA VAL A 65 0.82 12.95 6.12
C VAL A 65 -0.56 12.41 6.48
N ASP A 66 -1.41 12.17 5.47
CA ASP A 66 -2.77 11.67 5.64
C ASP A 66 -3.13 10.70 4.48
N PRO A 67 -2.57 9.48 4.48
CA PRO A 67 -2.79 8.54 3.40
C PRO A 67 -4.20 7.95 3.43
N VAL A 68 -4.81 7.87 2.25
CA VAL A 68 -6.10 7.24 1.97
C VAL A 68 -5.86 5.99 1.14
N VAL A 69 -6.56 4.91 1.51
CA VAL A 69 -6.55 3.64 0.78
C VAL A 69 -7.95 3.41 0.21
N ASP A 70 -8.07 3.38 -1.11
CA ASP A 70 -9.36 3.22 -1.81
C ASP A 70 -9.31 2.04 -2.77
N VAL A 71 -10.37 1.23 -2.78
CA VAL A 71 -10.58 0.19 -3.80
C VAL A 71 -11.55 0.74 -4.85
N LYS A 72 -11.13 0.76 -6.11
CA LYS A 72 -12.00 1.08 -7.25
C LYS A 72 -12.44 -0.18 -7.98
N GLU A 73 -13.49 -0.04 -8.79
CA GLU A 73 -13.96 -1.10 -9.68
C GLU A 73 -12.82 -1.67 -10.54
N GLY A 74 -12.88 -2.97 -10.83
CA GLY A 74 -11.88 -3.66 -11.63
C GLY A 74 -10.63 -4.13 -10.87
N GLY A 75 -10.60 -4.05 -9.53
CA GLY A 75 -9.50 -4.57 -8.71
C GLY A 75 -8.32 -3.59 -8.57
N LEU A 76 -8.57 -2.29 -8.70
CA LEU A 76 -7.55 -1.27 -8.54
C LEU A 76 -7.49 -0.82 -7.07
N LEU A 77 -6.32 -0.97 -6.43
CA LEU A 77 -6.07 -0.47 -5.08
C LEU A 77 -5.25 0.81 -5.16
N TYR A 78 -5.81 1.92 -4.70
CA TYR A 78 -5.15 3.22 -4.65
C TYR A 78 -4.62 3.50 -3.25
N ILE A 79 -3.39 4.02 -3.16
CA ILE A 79 -2.83 4.63 -1.96
C ILE A 79 -2.37 6.05 -2.33
N ARG A 80 -2.98 7.05 -1.68
CA ARG A 80 -2.81 8.47 -2.04
C ARG A 80 -2.89 9.40 -0.84
N GLU A 81 -2.39 10.62 -0.95
CA GLU A 81 -2.60 11.66 0.07
C GLU A 81 -4.02 12.26 0.01
N ALA A 82 -4.66 12.44 1.17
CA ALA A 82 -5.90 13.20 1.34
C ALA A 82 -5.65 14.70 1.10
N GLY A 83 -5.45 15.09 -0.15
CA GLY A 83 -5.12 16.47 -0.51
C GLY A 83 -4.34 16.61 -1.82
N GLY A 84 -3.86 15.51 -2.39
CA GLY A 84 -3.31 15.50 -3.74
C GLY A 84 -4.41 15.80 -4.74
N ARG A 85 -4.42 17.02 -5.31
CA ARG A 85 -5.23 17.36 -6.48
C ARG A 85 -5.01 16.30 -7.55
N GLN A 86 -6.09 15.73 -8.06
CA GLN A 86 -6.09 15.13 -9.40
C GLN A 86 -5.75 16.28 -10.36
N CYS A 87 -4.53 16.25 -10.89
CA CYS A 87 -4.16 17.04 -12.05
C CYS A 87 -4.48 16.22 -13.30
#